data_AF-A0A0J9Y5F6-F1
#
_entry.id   AF-A0A0J9Y5F6-F1
#
_cell.length_a   1.000
_cell.length_b   1.000
_cell.length_c   1.000
_cell.angle_alpha   90.00
_cell.angle_beta   90.00
_cell.angle_gamma   90.00
#
_symmetry.space_group_name_H-M   'P 1'
#
loop_
_entity.id
_entity.type
_entity.pdbx_description
1 polymer ?
#
loop_
_entity_poly.entity_id
_entity_poly.type
_entity_poly.pdbx_seq_one_letter_code
_entity_poly.pdbx_strand_id
1 'polypeptide(L)'
;MLPSTEYALIRLLLKHHKTDILLAILADPINYGIFLNEHSACLVIDSFLEAGKITDAARIASCVMLQEMFQSTLLNWLCIYSSLRWTELSVEQRVFEKLPSLDYIVGTESNIKDVDDEHEMIFKFPYLKNEYNDMHFDLTDPDQLIGKNLLWFSNCVPLNEKEVGNIRLIGSVFFGNYVLANQLLQTTNIFSSVATICQSKLQQITIKTDDVRKLETIVDKVERNTDEKLSDMIIKHLKTVQNVEEKNLMEIQRNIFLNWRQNRADLIKAQVETLDLKLRLKETCEGRQKLRDRWEMLNFFENRLKWEDMAAVKAEFLKAEEGKRKSKEDLEREYISEVFHNKSAKKS
;
A
#
# COMPACT_ATOMS: atom_id res chain seq x y z
N MET A 1 -6.32 -9.68 3.43
CA MET A 1 -7.34 -8.65 3.72
C MET A 1 -8.60 -8.96 2.92
N LEU A 2 -9.77 -8.47 3.36
CA LEU A 2 -10.95 -8.49 2.50
C LEU A 2 -10.84 -7.36 1.46
N PRO A 3 -11.17 -7.57 0.18
CA PRO A 3 -11.08 -6.54 -0.87
C PRO A 3 -11.89 -5.27 -0.55
N SER A 4 -12.92 -5.41 0.29
CA SER A 4 -13.75 -4.31 0.77
C SER A 4 -13.10 -3.47 1.86
N THR A 5 -12.02 -3.93 2.49
CA THR A 5 -11.29 -3.19 3.52
C THR A 5 -10.46 -2.06 2.91
N GLU A 6 -9.80 -2.30 1.76
CA GLU A 6 -9.04 -1.29 1.02
C GLU A 6 -9.92 -0.10 0.65
N TYR A 7 -11.08 -0.39 0.03
CA TYR A 7 -12.05 0.64 -0.35
C TYR A 7 -12.60 1.41 0.86
N ALA A 8 -12.87 0.72 1.97
CA ALA A 8 -13.35 1.35 3.20
C ALA A 8 -12.29 2.28 3.81
N LEU A 9 -11.02 1.88 3.80
CA LEU A 9 -9.91 2.69 4.31
C LEU A 9 -9.75 3.98 3.49
N ILE A 10 -9.76 3.88 2.16
CA ILE A 10 -9.66 5.05 1.27
C ILE A 10 -10.80 6.03 1.56
N ARG A 11 -12.04 5.51 1.64
CA ARG A 11 -13.22 6.34 1.96
C ARG A 11 -13.12 6.99 3.35
N LEU A 12 -12.58 6.28 4.34
CA LEU A 12 -12.38 6.82 5.69
C LEU A 12 -11.35 7.94 5.70
N LEU A 13 -10.20 7.74 5.04
CA LEU A 13 -9.14 8.74 4.95
C LEU A 13 -9.59 10.01 4.21
N LEU A 14 -10.34 9.84 3.12
CA LEU A 14 -10.96 10.96 2.41
C LEU A 14 -11.97 11.72 3.28
N LYS A 15 -12.84 11.00 4.00
CA LYS A 15 -13.86 11.60 4.88
C LYS A 15 -13.24 12.45 6.01
N HIS A 16 -12.08 12.03 6.52
CA HIS A 16 -11.38 12.75 7.59
C HIS A 16 -10.31 13.73 7.09
N HIS A 17 -10.23 13.96 5.77
CA HIS A 17 -9.24 14.82 5.13
C HIS A 17 -7.79 14.48 5.51
N LYS A 18 -7.50 13.20 5.78
CA LYS A 18 -6.16 12.70 6.11
C LYS A 18 -5.41 12.33 4.83
N THR A 19 -5.19 13.33 3.99
CA THR A 19 -4.63 13.19 2.64
C THR A 19 -3.18 12.71 2.66
N ASP A 20 -2.41 13.16 3.64
CA ASP A 20 -0.97 12.87 3.73
C ASP A 20 -0.72 11.40 4.08
N ILE A 21 -1.56 10.85 4.97
CA ILE A 21 -1.54 9.43 5.34
C ILE A 21 -1.95 8.57 4.15
N LEU A 22 -2.99 8.99 3.40
CA LEU A 22 -3.43 8.28 2.20
C LEU A 22 -2.31 8.20 1.17
N LEU A 23 -1.64 9.31 0.88
CA LEU A 23 -0.53 9.35 -0.07
C LEU A 23 0.68 8.53 0.41
N ALA A 24 0.97 8.54 1.71
CA ALA A 24 2.06 7.75 2.29
C ALA A 24 1.78 6.23 2.19
N ILE A 25 0.54 5.80 2.44
CA ILE A 25 0.13 4.40 2.28
C ILE A 25 0.22 3.96 0.81
N LEU A 26 -0.21 4.81 -0.12
CA LEU A 26 -0.21 4.52 -1.56
C LEU A 26 1.19 4.57 -2.19
N ALA A 27 2.13 5.30 -1.59
CA ALA A 27 3.51 5.35 -2.04
C ALA A 27 4.26 4.03 -1.74
N ASP A 28 3.87 3.31 -0.69
CA ASP A 28 4.51 2.05 -0.26
C ASP A 28 3.55 0.84 -0.34
N PRO A 29 3.12 0.43 -1.55
CA PRO A 29 2.17 -0.67 -1.70
C PRO A 29 2.73 -2.02 -1.21
N ILE A 30 4.05 -2.20 -1.22
CA ILE A 30 4.73 -3.43 -0.76
C ILE A 30 4.51 -3.65 0.74
N ASN A 31 4.60 -2.59 1.54
CA ASN A 31 4.51 -2.68 3.00
C ASN A 31 3.07 -2.72 3.49
N TYR A 32 2.18 -1.94 2.86
CA TYR A 32 0.79 -1.82 3.31
C TYR A 32 -0.19 -2.75 2.59
N GLY A 33 0.16 -3.24 1.40
CA GLY A 33 -0.69 -4.14 0.61
C GLY A 33 -2.02 -3.51 0.19
N ILE A 34 -2.08 -2.19 0.03
CA ILE A 34 -3.29 -1.46 -0.34
C ILE A 34 -3.12 -0.95 -1.77
N PHE A 35 -4.04 -1.37 -2.64
CA PHE A 35 -4.08 -0.98 -4.05
C PHE A 35 -5.37 -0.22 -4.35
N LEU A 36 -5.33 0.66 -5.36
CA LEU A 36 -6.52 1.40 -5.77
C LEU A 36 -7.33 0.53 -6.73
N ASN A 37 -8.64 0.53 -6.53
CA ASN A 37 -9.58 0.13 -7.58
C ASN A 37 -9.88 1.33 -8.48
N GLU A 38 -10.31 1.10 -9.72
CA GLU A 38 -10.55 2.17 -10.70
C GLU A 38 -11.51 3.24 -10.18
N HIS A 39 -12.62 2.81 -9.58
CA HIS A 39 -13.59 3.71 -8.98
C HIS A 39 -12.99 4.50 -7.80
N SER A 40 -12.20 3.87 -6.92
CA SER A 40 -11.51 4.60 -5.84
C SER A 40 -10.44 5.56 -6.35
N ALA A 41 -9.73 5.22 -7.42
CA ALA A 41 -8.75 6.11 -8.04
C ALA A 41 -9.44 7.36 -8.60
N CYS A 42 -10.54 7.21 -9.34
CA CYS A 42 -11.34 8.33 -9.82
C CYS A 42 -11.79 9.24 -8.67
N LEU A 43 -12.33 8.66 -7.59
CA LEU A 43 -12.79 9.42 -6.43
C LEU A 43 -11.68 10.20 -5.73
N VAL A 44 -10.50 9.61 -5.58
CA VAL A 44 -9.40 10.30 -4.91
C VAL A 44 -8.86 11.42 -5.78
N ILE A 45 -8.65 11.17 -7.09
CA ILE A 45 -8.19 12.20 -8.03
C ILE A 45 -9.19 13.36 -8.07
N ASP A 46 -10.48 13.07 -8.20
CA ASP A 46 -11.55 14.07 -8.23
C ASP A 46 -11.55 14.92 -6.96
N SER A 47 -11.48 14.28 -5.78
CA SER A 47 -11.44 15.00 -4.49
C SER A 47 -10.24 15.95 -4.36
N PHE A 48 -9.09 15.60 -4.97
CA PHE A 48 -7.91 16.47 -4.99
C PHE A 48 -8.01 17.59 -6.00
N LEU A 49 -8.63 17.34 -7.16
CA LEU A 49 -8.91 18.37 -8.15
C LEU A 49 -9.91 19.40 -7.58
N GLU A 50 -10.97 18.96 -6.90
CA GLU A 50 -11.92 19.84 -6.20
C GLU A 50 -11.26 20.67 -5.09
N ALA A 51 -10.32 20.06 -4.34
CA ALA A 51 -9.56 20.75 -3.30
C ALA A 51 -8.44 21.66 -3.85
N GLY A 52 -8.23 21.72 -5.17
CA GLY A 52 -7.14 22.48 -5.80
C GLY A 52 -5.74 21.92 -5.56
N LYS A 53 -5.62 20.70 -5.01
CA LYS A 53 -4.35 20.02 -4.72
C LYS A 53 -3.85 19.25 -5.95
N ILE A 54 -3.43 19.98 -6.97
CA ILE A 54 -3.04 19.41 -8.28
C ILE A 54 -1.81 18.50 -8.17
N THR A 55 -0.86 18.82 -7.30
CA THR A 55 0.35 18.01 -7.05
C THR A 55 0.02 16.60 -6.57
N ASP A 56 -0.93 16.50 -5.64
CA ASP A 56 -1.34 15.24 -5.03
C ASP A 56 -2.17 14.40 -6.02
N ALA A 57 -3.03 15.06 -6.80
CA ALA A 57 -3.77 14.42 -7.90
C ALA A 57 -2.83 13.84 -8.96
N ALA A 58 -1.79 14.57 -9.33
CA ALA A 58 -0.79 14.13 -10.30
C ALA A 58 0.06 12.97 -9.76
N ARG A 59 0.44 13.00 -8.48
CA ARG A 59 1.12 11.89 -7.81
C ARG A 59 0.29 10.61 -7.84
N ILE A 60 -1.01 10.70 -7.54
CA ILE A 60 -1.89 9.52 -7.61
C ILE A 60 -2.03 9.02 -9.03
N ALA A 61 -2.12 9.91 -10.02
CA ALA A 61 -2.15 9.49 -11.42
C ALA A 61 -0.87 8.70 -11.80
N SER A 62 0.30 9.07 -11.27
CA SER A 62 1.52 8.27 -11.40
C SER A 62 1.40 6.90 -10.69
N CYS A 63 0.81 6.83 -9.50
CA CYS A 63 0.56 5.55 -8.83
C CYS A 63 -0.37 4.64 -9.64
N VAL A 64 -1.42 5.20 -10.26
CA VAL A 64 -2.34 4.46 -11.14
C VAL A 64 -1.62 3.91 -12.37
N MET A 65 -0.69 4.70 -12.94
CA MET A 65 0.17 4.24 -14.04
C MET A 65 1.10 3.10 -13.62
N LEU A 66 1.69 3.17 -12.42
CA LEU A 66 2.57 2.11 -11.88
C LEU A 66 1.79 0.82 -11.58
N GLN A 67 0.49 0.93 -11.34
CA GLN A 67 -0.43 -0.20 -11.20
C GLN A 67 -0.99 -0.70 -12.53
N GLU A 68 -0.59 -0.09 -13.66
CA GLU A 68 -1.02 -0.44 -15.01
C GLU A 68 -2.55 -0.48 -15.21
N MET A 69 -3.26 0.43 -14.55
CA MET A 69 -4.72 0.52 -14.60
C MET A 69 -5.18 1.34 -15.82
N PHE A 70 -5.46 0.67 -16.94
CA PHE A 70 -5.83 1.32 -18.20
C PHE A 70 -7.24 1.02 -18.72
N GLN A 71 -8.03 0.21 -18.00
CA GLN A 71 -9.30 -0.30 -18.54
C GLN A 71 -10.39 0.77 -18.54
N SER A 72 -10.44 1.60 -17.49
CA SER A 72 -11.40 2.71 -17.41
C SER A 72 -10.97 3.93 -18.24
N THR A 73 -11.77 4.25 -19.26
CA THR A 73 -11.58 5.45 -20.09
C THR A 73 -11.64 6.73 -19.26
N LEU A 74 -12.58 6.81 -18.30
CA LEU A 74 -12.73 7.97 -17.42
C LEU A 74 -11.46 8.21 -16.58
N LEU A 75 -10.92 7.14 -15.98
CA LEU A 75 -9.70 7.23 -15.19
C LEU A 75 -8.52 7.70 -16.04
N ASN A 76 -8.39 7.17 -17.27
CA ASN A 76 -7.34 7.57 -18.20
C ASN A 76 -7.42 9.07 -18.51
N TRP A 77 -8.63 9.60 -18.77
CA TRP A 77 -8.84 11.03 -19.00
C TRP A 77 -8.46 11.88 -17.78
N LEU A 78 -8.86 11.46 -16.58
CA LEU A 78 -8.52 12.15 -15.32
C LEU A 78 -7.00 12.16 -15.08
N CYS A 79 -6.32 11.06 -15.35
CA CYS A 79 -4.86 10.94 -15.19
C CYS A 79 -4.09 11.85 -16.16
N ILE A 80 -4.53 11.95 -17.42
CA ILE A 80 -3.95 12.89 -18.40
C ILE A 80 -4.21 14.32 -17.93
N TYR A 81 -5.44 14.63 -17.53
CA TYR A 81 -5.81 15.98 -17.10
C TYR A 81 -5.01 16.46 -15.88
N SER A 82 -4.90 15.64 -14.83
CA SER A 82 -4.14 15.99 -13.63
C SER A 82 -2.65 16.17 -13.91
N SER A 83 -2.08 15.33 -14.78
CA SER A 83 -0.69 15.41 -15.22
C SER A 83 -0.40 16.67 -16.05
N LEU A 84 -1.29 17.05 -16.96
CA LEU A 84 -1.14 18.29 -17.74
C LEU A 84 -1.33 19.54 -16.88
N ARG A 85 -2.30 19.52 -15.97
CA ARG A 85 -2.46 20.62 -15.00
C ARG A 85 -1.21 20.80 -14.14
N TRP A 86 -0.54 19.71 -13.79
CA TRP A 86 0.73 19.77 -13.06
C TRP A 86 1.87 20.37 -13.89
N THR A 87 1.97 20.05 -15.19
CA THR A 87 3.00 20.65 -16.05
C THR A 87 2.74 22.13 -16.35
N GLU A 88 1.52 22.63 -16.15
CA GLU A 88 1.17 24.05 -16.23
C GLU A 88 1.50 24.84 -14.95
N LEU A 89 1.75 24.18 -13.81
CA LEU A 89 2.09 24.85 -12.56
C LEU A 89 3.46 25.55 -12.64
N SER A 90 3.67 26.50 -11.73
CA SER A 90 4.97 27.15 -11.55
C SER A 90 6.03 26.14 -11.10
N VAL A 91 7.29 26.39 -11.46
CA VAL A 91 8.42 25.47 -11.21
C VAL A 91 8.58 25.15 -9.71
N GLU A 92 8.35 26.14 -8.85
CA GLU A 92 8.44 26.01 -7.40
C GLU A 92 7.37 25.07 -6.82
N GLN A 93 6.22 24.97 -7.48
CA GLN A 93 5.09 24.10 -7.07
C GLN A 93 5.17 22.70 -7.70
N ARG A 94 6.08 22.47 -8.66
CA ARG A 94 6.32 21.15 -9.28
C ARG A 94 7.20 20.26 -8.42
N VAL A 95 6.96 20.24 -7.11
CA VAL A 95 7.71 19.41 -6.18
C VAL A 95 6.73 18.48 -5.48
N PHE A 96 7.08 17.20 -5.46
CA PHE A 96 6.39 16.25 -4.62
C PHE A 96 6.83 16.46 -3.16
N GLU A 97 5.93 17.00 -2.34
CA GLU A 97 6.14 17.11 -0.89
C GLU A 97 6.51 15.75 -0.30
N LYS A 98 7.51 15.76 0.59
CA LYS A 98 7.96 14.58 1.31
C LYS A 98 6.83 14.06 2.18
N LEU A 99 6.51 12.79 2.00
CA LEU A 99 5.45 12.13 2.75
C LEU A 99 5.88 11.86 4.19
N PRO A 100 4.94 11.86 5.15
CA PRO A 100 5.25 11.48 6.51
C PRO A 100 5.73 10.03 6.54
N SER A 101 6.83 9.75 7.25
CA SER A 101 7.21 8.36 7.50
C SER A 101 6.17 7.73 8.43
N LEU A 102 5.55 6.64 7.97
CA LEU A 102 4.54 5.90 8.70
C LEU A 102 5.17 4.80 9.57
N ASP A 103 6.35 5.09 10.14
CA ASP A 103 7.16 4.19 10.98
C ASP A 103 6.40 3.66 12.22
N TYR A 104 5.22 4.23 12.50
CA TYR A 104 4.36 3.91 13.64
C TYR A 104 3.49 2.65 13.45
N ILE A 105 3.37 2.09 12.23
CA ILE A 105 2.48 0.93 11.98
C ILE A 105 3.24 -0.40 12.00
N VAL A 106 4.52 -0.40 11.63
CA VAL A 106 5.41 -1.52 11.93
C VAL A 106 5.81 -1.32 13.38
N GLY A 107 5.09 -1.98 14.29
CA GLY A 107 5.33 -1.88 15.73
C GLY A 107 6.81 -1.81 16.00
N THR A 108 7.28 -0.62 16.39
CA THR A 108 8.63 -0.43 16.92
C THR A 108 8.77 -1.53 17.94
N GLU A 109 9.76 -2.40 17.76
CA GLU A 109 10.06 -3.55 18.62
C GLU A 109 10.18 -3.05 20.06
N SER A 110 9.04 -2.93 20.73
CA SER A 110 8.95 -2.52 22.11
C SER A 110 9.35 -3.75 22.88
N ASN A 111 10.68 -3.95 23.03
CA ASN A 111 11.32 -4.83 24.00
C ASN A 111 10.40 -5.95 24.49
N ILE A 112 10.04 -6.90 23.62
CA ILE A 112 9.33 -8.09 24.07
C ILE A 112 10.41 -9.01 24.65
N LYS A 113 10.83 -8.68 25.88
CA LYS A 113 11.74 -9.51 26.67
C LYS A 113 11.04 -10.70 27.34
N ASP A 114 9.73 -10.82 27.17
CA ASP A 114 8.94 -11.93 27.69
C ASP A 114 8.11 -12.53 26.54
N VAL A 115 8.76 -13.35 25.71
CA VAL A 115 8.07 -14.21 24.74
C VAL A 115 8.29 -15.64 25.22
N ASP A 116 7.22 -16.24 25.73
CA ASP A 116 7.11 -17.66 26.11
C ASP A 116 7.69 -18.55 24.99
N ASP A 117 8.45 -19.59 25.34
CA ASP A 117 9.29 -20.42 24.44
C ASP A 117 8.50 -21.19 23.34
N GLU A 118 7.19 -20.97 23.21
CA GLU A 118 6.29 -21.60 22.22
C GLU A 118 5.99 -20.74 20.98
N HIS A 119 6.51 -19.50 20.89
CA HIS A 119 6.30 -18.67 19.71
C HIS A 119 7.31 -18.97 18.60
N GLU A 120 6.83 -19.58 17.51
CA GLU A 120 7.59 -19.75 16.27
C GLU A 120 8.20 -18.40 15.82
N MET A 121 9.53 -18.32 15.78
CA MET A 121 10.24 -17.14 15.27
C MET A 121 9.99 -16.99 13.77
N ILE A 122 9.07 -16.10 13.39
CA ILE A 122 8.81 -15.76 12.00
C ILE A 122 9.86 -14.73 11.56
N PHE A 123 10.87 -15.18 10.81
CA PHE A 123 11.82 -14.29 10.15
C PHE A 123 11.21 -13.73 8.86
N LYS A 124 10.93 -12.42 8.83
CA LYS A 124 10.53 -11.74 7.59
C LYS A 124 11.78 -11.37 6.80
N PHE A 125 11.98 -12.01 5.65
CA PHE A 125 13.02 -11.58 4.72
C PHE A 125 12.65 -10.22 4.13
N PRO A 126 13.55 -9.21 4.19
CA PRO A 126 13.33 -7.95 3.51
C PRO A 126 13.26 -8.21 2.01
N TYR A 127 12.39 -7.46 1.32
CA TYR A 127 12.23 -7.56 -0.13
C TYR A 127 13.57 -7.22 -0.80
N LEU A 128 14.14 -8.18 -1.54
CA LEU A 128 15.40 -7.95 -2.25
C LEU A 128 15.11 -7.07 -3.45
N LYS A 129 15.61 -5.84 -3.43
CA LYS A 129 15.48 -4.93 -4.55
C LYS A 129 16.27 -5.47 -5.74
N ASN A 130 15.68 -5.41 -6.94
CA ASN A 130 16.37 -5.83 -8.17
C ASN A 130 17.68 -5.05 -8.34
N GLU A 131 18.72 -5.72 -8.85
CA GLU A 131 20.04 -5.12 -9.11
C GLU A 131 20.02 -4.12 -10.27
N TYR A 132 19.05 -4.25 -11.17
CA TYR A 132 18.93 -3.45 -12.38
C TYR A 132 17.71 -2.54 -12.32
N ASN A 133 17.92 -1.27 -12.65
CA ASN A 133 16.87 -0.26 -12.76
C ASN A 133 16.00 -0.54 -13.99
N ASP A 134 14.74 -0.92 -13.77
CA ASP A 134 13.78 -1.24 -14.83
C ASP A 134 13.03 -0.02 -15.39
N MET A 135 13.30 1.18 -14.85
CA MET A 135 12.58 2.42 -15.18
C MET A 135 11.06 2.26 -15.05
N HIS A 136 10.60 1.37 -14.16
CA HIS A 136 9.22 1.18 -13.82
C HIS A 136 8.99 1.42 -12.33
N PHE A 137 9.48 0.54 -11.45
CA PHE A 137 9.26 0.68 -10.00
C PHE A 137 10.36 1.49 -9.31
N ASP A 138 11.48 1.71 -9.99
CA ASP A 138 12.62 2.48 -9.49
C ASP A 138 12.52 3.99 -9.72
N LEU A 139 11.49 4.43 -10.46
CA LEU A 139 11.25 5.83 -10.75
C LEU A 139 10.75 6.56 -9.51
N THR A 140 11.56 7.50 -9.03
CA THR A 140 11.23 8.36 -7.87
C THR A 140 11.12 9.84 -8.26
N ASP A 141 11.70 10.22 -9.40
CA ASP A 141 11.69 11.60 -9.87
C ASP A 141 10.29 12.03 -10.36
N PRO A 142 9.68 13.09 -9.79
CA PRO A 142 8.35 13.56 -10.17
C PRO A 142 8.24 13.87 -11.67
N ASP A 143 9.26 14.48 -12.26
CA ASP A 143 9.25 14.83 -13.68
C ASP A 143 9.19 13.58 -14.56
N GLN A 144 10.00 12.57 -14.25
CA GLN A 144 10.02 11.31 -15.01
C GLN A 144 8.72 10.52 -14.82
N LEU A 145 8.17 10.51 -13.61
CA LEU A 145 6.88 9.86 -13.32
C LEU A 145 5.75 10.48 -14.14
N ILE A 146 5.64 11.81 -14.15
CA ILE A 146 4.62 12.53 -14.94
C ILE A 146 4.87 12.38 -16.44
N GLY A 147 6.13 12.44 -16.87
CA GLY A 147 6.51 12.24 -18.26
C GLY A 147 6.08 10.86 -18.78
N LYS A 148 6.39 9.81 -18.01
CA LYS A 148 5.97 8.44 -18.31
C LYS A 148 4.44 8.30 -18.29
N ASN A 149 3.79 8.95 -17.32
CA ASN A 149 2.34 8.95 -17.18
C ASN A 149 1.64 9.45 -18.45
N LEU A 150 2.06 10.60 -18.96
CA LEU A 150 1.52 11.21 -20.17
C LEU A 150 1.77 10.35 -21.40
N LEU A 151 2.96 9.74 -21.53
CA LEU A 151 3.28 8.86 -22.65
C LEU A 151 2.38 7.62 -22.69
N TRP A 152 2.16 6.97 -21.55
CA TRP A 152 1.36 5.75 -21.48
C TRP A 152 -0.12 6.03 -21.70
N PHE A 153 -0.71 6.97 -20.95
CA PHE A 153 -2.14 7.25 -21.08
C PHE A 153 -2.52 7.87 -22.42
N SER A 154 -1.58 8.54 -23.12
CA SER A 154 -1.84 9.04 -24.48
C SER A 154 -2.21 7.94 -25.49
N ASN A 155 -1.85 6.68 -25.22
CA ASN A 155 -2.18 5.53 -26.05
C ASN A 155 -3.54 4.91 -25.69
N CYS A 156 -4.01 5.15 -24.47
CA CYS A 156 -5.19 4.51 -23.90
C CYS A 156 -6.47 5.33 -24.07
N VAL A 157 -6.37 6.52 -24.67
CA VAL A 157 -7.48 7.46 -24.80
C VAL A 157 -7.73 7.76 -26.28
N PRO A 158 -9.00 7.73 -26.75
CA PRO A 158 -9.35 8.10 -28.11
C PRO A 158 -9.25 9.62 -28.28
N LEU A 159 -8.07 10.09 -28.70
CA LEU A 159 -7.74 11.49 -28.91
C LEU A 159 -7.39 11.76 -30.38
N ASN A 160 -7.50 13.01 -30.80
CA ASN A 160 -7.05 13.42 -32.14
C ASN A 160 -5.52 13.29 -32.24
N GLU A 161 -5.00 12.91 -33.42
CA GLU A 161 -3.56 12.72 -33.64
C GLU A 161 -2.72 13.93 -33.23
N LYS A 162 -3.24 15.14 -33.43
CA LYS A 162 -2.60 16.39 -33.01
C LYS A 162 -2.49 16.51 -31.48
N GLU A 163 -3.56 16.20 -30.76
CA GLU A 163 -3.61 16.29 -29.29
C GLU A 163 -2.68 15.22 -28.69
N VAL A 164 -2.74 13.99 -29.19
CA VAL A 164 -1.84 12.89 -28.79
C VAL A 164 -0.37 13.27 -29.02
N GLY A 165 -0.05 13.81 -30.20
CA GLY A 165 1.31 14.25 -30.53
C GLY A 165 1.86 15.27 -29.54
N ASN A 166 1.05 16.26 -29.18
CA ASN A 166 1.41 17.29 -28.22
C ASN A 166 1.55 16.75 -26.79
N ILE A 167 0.66 15.86 -26.34
CA ILE A 167 0.77 15.20 -25.02
C ILE A 167 2.04 14.35 -24.94
N ARG A 168 2.33 13.56 -25.98
CA ARG A 168 3.54 12.74 -26.06
C ARG A 168 4.80 13.58 -26.11
N LEU A 169 4.74 14.76 -26.73
CA LEU A 169 5.85 15.69 -26.74
C LEU A 169 6.15 16.22 -25.34
N ILE A 170 5.14 16.63 -24.57
CA ILE A 170 5.32 16.98 -23.15
C ILE A 170 5.89 15.77 -22.40
N GLY A 171 5.26 14.60 -22.54
CA GLY A 171 5.69 13.39 -21.85
C GLY A 171 7.14 13.01 -22.10
N SER A 172 7.60 13.09 -23.36
CA SER A 172 8.97 12.76 -23.75
C SER A 172 10.01 13.77 -23.23
N VAL A 173 9.68 15.06 -23.19
CA VAL A 173 10.55 16.09 -22.60
C VAL A 173 10.69 15.91 -21.10
N PHE A 174 9.59 15.65 -20.38
CA PHE A 174 9.63 15.44 -18.92
C PHE A 174 10.25 14.11 -18.52
N PHE A 175 10.08 13.06 -19.33
CA PHE A 175 10.74 11.77 -19.10
C PHE A 175 12.25 11.80 -19.42
N GLY A 176 12.71 12.77 -20.20
CA GLY A 176 14.11 12.90 -20.63
C GLY A 176 14.46 12.09 -21.89
N ASN A 177 13.46 11.61 -22.64
CA ASN A 177 13.70 10.97 -23.94
C ASN A 177 13.64 12.01 -25.08
N TYR A 178 14.72 12.74 -25.22
CA TYR A 178 14.87 13.83 -26.20
C TYR A 178 14.91 13.35 -27.66
N VAL A 179 15.27 12.08 -27.90
CA VAL A 179 15.28 11.50 -29.25
C VAL A 179 13.86 11.37 -29.78
N LEU A 180 12.95 10.80 -28.97
CA LEU A 180 11.54 10.71 -29.33
C LEU A 180 10.90 12.10 -29.47
N ALA A 181 11.24 13.03 -28.59
CA ALA A 181 10.75 14.41 -28.68
C ALA A 181 11.11 15.05 -30.04
N ASN A 182 12.35 14.86 -30.52
CA ASN A 182 12.79 15.38 -31.80
C ASN A 182 12.04 14.77 -32.99
N GLN A 183 11.75 13.46 -32.95
CA GLN A 183 10.96 12.79 -33.99
C GLN A 183 9.51 13.32 -34.01
N LEU A 184 8.91 13.53 -32.84
CA LEU A 184 7.54 14.03 -32.72
C LEU A 184 7.40 15.47 -33.21
N LEU A 185 8.40 16.33 -32.96
CA LEU A 185 8.44 17.70 -33.47
C LEU A 185 8.45 17.78 -35.00
N GLN A 186 9.06 16.81 -35.68
CA GLN A 186 9.08 16.78 -37.16
C GLN A 186 7.73 16.34 -37.75
N THR A 187 6.92 15.62 -36.98
CA THR A 187 5.73 14.95 -37.48
C THR A 187 4.44 15.70 -37.14
N THR A 188 4.44 16.48 -36.05
CA THR A 188 3.20 17.02 -35.46
C THR A 188 3.19 18.55 -35.43
N ASN A 189 2.02 19.14 -35.68
CA ASN A 189 1.82 20.57 -35.46
C ASN A 189 1.72 20.85 -33.95
N ILE A 190 2.61 21.70 -33.46
CA ILE A 190 2.79 21.97 -32.04
C ILE A 190 1.84 23.08 -31.61
N PHE A 191 1.15 22.88 -30.48
CA PHE A 191 0.41 23.96 -29.85
C PHE A 191 1.38 24.93 -29.14
N SER A 192 1.09 26.21 -29.20
CA SER A 192 1.92 27.25 -28.57
C SER A 192 2.06 27.07 -27.06
N SER A 193 0.98 26.68 -26.37
CA SER A 193 0.97 26.38 -24.93
C SER A 193 1.97 25.28 -24.57
N VAL A 194 2.04 24.24 -25.39
CA VAL A 194 2.93 23.09 -25.23
C VAL A 194 4.39 23.48 -25.46
N ALA A 195 4.66 24.31 -26.47
CA ALA A 195 5.99 24.85 -26.74
C ALA A 195 6.54 25.64 -25.55
N THR A 196 5.71 26.47 -24.89
CA THR A 196 6.15 27.24 -23.71
C THR A 196 6.49 26.35 -22.52
N ILE A 197 5.72 25.29 -22.28
CA ILE A 197 5.96 24.32 -21.20
C ILE A 197 7.28 23.59 -21.45
N CYS A 198 7.51 23.08 -22.65
CA CYS A 198 8.75 22.40 -23.01
C CYS A 198 9.96 23.33 -22.90
N GLN A 199 9.83 24.58 -23.36
CA GLN A 199 10.91 25.57 -23.23
C GLN A 199 11.25 25.86 -21.77
N SER A 200 10.25 26.02 -20.90
CA SER A 200 10.47 26.25 -19.46
C SER A 200 11.27 25.12 -18.81
N LYS A 201 11.03 23.88 -19.24
CA LYS A 201 11.75 22.70 -18.73
C LYS A 201 13.16 22.61 -19.31
N LEU A 202 13.33 22.83 -20.62
CA LEU A 202 14.63 22.79 -21.29
C LEU A 202 15.60 23.83 -20.73
N GLN A 203 15.10 25.02 -20.35
CA GLN A 203 15.90 26.07 -19.70
C GLN A 203 16.46 25.66 -18.33
N GLN A 204 15.82 24.73 -17.62
CA GLN A 204 16.28 24.24 -16.31
C GLN A 204 17.36 23.17 -16.42
N ILE A 205 17.59 22.61 -17.62
CA ILE A 205 18.55 21.55 -17.83
C ILE A 205 19.97 22.16 -17.85
N THR A 206 20.70 21.95 -16.75
CA THR A 206 22.07 22.45 -16.58
C THR A 206 23.06 21.80 -17.57
N ILE A 207 22.82 20.55 -17.98
CA ILE A 207 23.67 19.79 -18.91
C ILE A 207 22.95 19.66 -20.27
N LYS A 208 23.26 20.57 -21.19
CA LYS A 208 22.68 20.55 -22.54
C LYS A 208 23.40 19.55 -23.44
N THR A 209 22.78 18.42 -23.71
CA THR A 209 23.20 17.50 -24.78
C THR A 209 22.89 18.10 -26.16
N ASP A 210 23.53 17.60 -27.22
CA ASP A 210 23.29 18.10 -28.59
C ASP A 210 21.82 17.98 -29.02
N ASP A 211 21.11 16.96 -28.53
CA ASP A 211 19.70 16.75 -28.83
C ASP A 211 18.79 17.75 -28.09
N VAL A 212 19.18 18.19 -26.89
CA VAL A 212 18.50 19.28 -26.16
C VAL A 212 18.65 20.61 -26.89
N ARG A 213 19.84 20.88 -27.44
CA ARG A 213 20.08 22.11 -28.24
C ARG A 213 19.25 22.13 -29.52
N LYS A 214 19.15 20.99 -30.22
CA LYS A 214 18.28 20.86 -31.41
C LYS A 214 16.81 21.10 -31.04
N LEU A 215 16.33 20.52 -29.94
CA LEU A 215 14.99 20.76 -29.43
C LEU A 215 14.73 22.23 -29.14
N GLU A 216 15.63 22.92 -28.42
CA GLU A 216 15.51 24.35 -28.12
C GLU A 216 15.35 25.17 -29.41
N THR A 217 16.19 24.94 -30.42
CA THR A 217 16.13 25.69 -31.69
C THR A 217 14.84 25.45 -32.50
N ILE A 218 14.21 24.28 -32.36
CA ILE A 218 12.96 23.96 -33.07
C ILE A 218 11.77 24.53 -32.31
N VAL A 219 11.76 24.41 -30.98
CA VAL A 219 10.72 24.99 -30.12
C VAL A 219 10.71 26.52 -30.22
N ASP A 220 11.88 27.16 -30.33
CA ASP A 220 12.00 28.62 -30.51
C ASP A 220 11.43 29.13 -31.84
N LYS A 221 11.30 28.25 -32.85
CA LYS A 221 10.72 28.61 -34.17
C LYS A 221 9.19 28.58 -34.18
N VAL A 222 8.54 28.07 -33.13
CA VAL A 222 7.08 27.99 -33.05
C VAL A 222 6.52 29.35 -32.64
N GLU A 223 5.64 29.92 -33.47
CA GLU A 223 4.98 31.20 -33.18
C GLU A 223 4.13 31.10 -31.91
N ARG A 224 4.34 32.03 -30.98
CA ARG A 224 3.63 32.10 -29.69
C ARG A 224 2.29 32.79 -29.86
N ASN A 225 1.29 32.07 -30.37
CA ASN A 225 -0.09 32.52 -30.32
C ASN A 225 -0.73 32.13 -28.98
N THR A 226 -1.61 32.95 -28.41
CA THR A 226 -2.35 32.59 -27.19
C THR A 226 -3.53 31.69 -27.55
N ASP A 227 -3.24 30.43 -27.84
CA ASP A 227 -4.27 29.40 -28.02
C ASP A 227 -4.76 28.88 -26.66
N GLU A 228 -5.97 28.33 -26.65
CA GLU A 228 -6.57 27.66 -25.50
C GLU A 228 -5.62 26.59 -24.93
N LYS A 229 -5.56 26.46 -23.59
CA LYS A 229 -4.64 25.50 -22.96
C LYS A 229 -5.06 24.07 -23.32
N LEU A 230 -4.07 23.19 -23.51
CA LEU A 230 -4.30 21.78 -23.81
C LEU A 230 -5.12 21.08 -22.71
N SER A 231 -4.91 21.45 -21.44
CA SER A 231 -5.72 20.95 -20.32
C SER A 231 -7.19 21.35 -20.42
N ASP A 232 -7.48 22.56 -20.92
CA ASP A 232 -8.84 23.08 -21.08
C ASP A 232 -9.56 22.44 -22.28
N MET A 233 -8.82 21.99 -23.31
CA MET A 233 -9.38 21.16 -24.38
C MET A 233 -9.74 19.76 -23.87
N ILE A 234 -8.84 19.15 -23.09
CA ILE A 234 -9.04 17.79 -22.56
C ILE A 234 -10.22 17.72 -21.59
N ILE A 235 -10.42 18.73 -20.74
CA ILE A 235 -11.58 18.75 -19.85
C ILE A 235 -12.90 18.87 -20.63
N LYS A 236 -12.93 19.52 -21.81
CA LYS A 236 -14.13 19.55 -22.66
C LYS A 236 -14.44 18.15 -23.20
N HIS A 237 -13.43 17.42 -23.68
CA HIS A 237 -13.59 16.03 -24.11
C HIS A 237 -13.98 15.10 -22.96
N LEU A 238 -13.43 15.33 -21.76
CA LEU A 238 -13.83 14.58 -20.57
C LEU A 238 -15.32 14.79 -20.27
N LYS A 239 -15.80 16.04 -20.28
CA LYS A 239 -17.21 16.37 -19.99
C LYS A 239 -18.21 15.74 -20.95
N THR A 240 -17.83 15.48 -22.20
CA THR A 240 -18.72 14.81 -23.16
C THR A 240 -18.85 13.31 -22.88
N VAL A 241 -17.75 12.68 -22.46
CA VAL A 241 -17.67 11.23 -22.18
C VAL A 241 -18.15 10.89 -20.76
N GLN A 242 -18.03 11.84 -19.83
CA GLN A 242 -18.26 11.68 -18.39
C GLN A 242 -19.55 10.92 -18.05
N ASN A 243 -20.69 11.38 -18.55
CA ASN A 243 -21.99 10.84 -18.17
C ASN A 243 -22.19 9.34 -18.52
N VAL A 244 -21.52 8.85 -19.56
CA VAL A 244 -21.65 7.45 -20.01
C VAL A 244 -20.71 6.57 -19.19
N GLU A 245 -19.44 6.96 -19.10
CA GLU A 245 -18.43 6.18 -18.38
C GLU A 245 -18.66 6.16 -16.87
N GLU A 246 -19.16 7.25 -16.28
CA GLU A 246 -19.53 7.27 -14.86
C GLU A 246 -20.65 6.28 -14.56
N LYS A 247 -21.66 6.15 -15.44
CA LYS A 247 -22.73 5.17 -15.26
C LYS A 247 -22.19 3.74 -15.31
N ASN A 248 -21.34 3.45 -16.29
CA ASN A 248 -20.70 2.14 -16.42
C ASN A 248 -19.88 1.79 -15.17
N LEU A 249 -19.04 2.72 -14.71
CA LEU A 249 -18.25 2.54 -13.48
C LEU A 249 -19.12 2.37 -12.24
N MET A 250 -20.20 3.14 -12.10
CA MET A 250 -21.15 3.00 -11.00
C MET A 250 -21.81 1.63 -10.99
N GLU A 251 -22.20 1.10 -12.15
CA GLU A 251 -22.80 -0.23 -12.26
C GLU A 251 -21.82 -1.34 -11.88
N ILE A 252 -20.59 -1.27 -12.38
CA ILE A 252 -19.50 -2.19 -12.01
C ILE A 252 -19.29 -2.16 -10.49
N GLN A 253 -19.17 -0.97 -9.90
CA GLN A 253 -18.94 -0.81 -8.47
C GLN A 253 -20.12 -1.31 -7.62
N ARG A 254 -21.37 -1.12 -8.07
CA ARG A 254 -22.57 -1.66 -7.41
C ARG A 254 -22.53 -3.19 -7.36
N ASN A 255 -22.18 -3.84 -8.48
CA ASN A 255 -22.06 -5.29 -8.53
C ASN A 255 -20.95 -5.79 -7.59
N ILE A 256 -19.81 -5.09 -7.55
CA ILE A 256 -18.72 -5.37 -6.61
C ILE A 256 -19.21 -5.27 -5.16
N PHE A 257 -19.98 -4.24 -4.80
CA PHE A 257 -20.54 -4.12 -3.44
C PHE A 257 -21.49 -5.25 -3.08
N LEU A 258 -22.32 -5.71 -4.01
CA LEU A 258 -23.21 -6.86 -3.80
C LEU A 258 -22.40 -8.13 -3.53
N ASN A 259 -21.35 -8.37 -4.31
CA ASN A 259 -20.44 -9.51 -4.14
C ASN A 259 -19.72 -9.43 -2.79
N TRP A 260 -19.22 -8.26 -2.39
CA TRP A 260 -18.57 -8.08 -1.09
C TRP A 260 -19.51 -8.35 0.07
N ARG A 261 -20.77 -7.94 -0.05
CA ARG A 261 -21.80 -8.21 0.97
C ARG A 261 -22.08 -9.70 1.09
N GLN A 262 -22.23 -10.40 -0.04
CA GLN A 262 -22.42 -11.86 -0.06
C GLN A 262 -21.23 -12.58 0.55
N ASN A 263 -20.01 -12.29 0.07
CA ASN A 263 -18.79 -12.90 0.59
C ASN A 263 -18.63 -12.68 2.10
N ARG A 264 -18.94 -11.48 2.60
CA ARG A 264 -18.93 -11.23 4.05
C ARG A 264 -19.97 -12.04 4.80
N ALA A 265 -21.20 -12.14 4.28
CA ALA A 265 -22.25 -12.94 4.90
C ALA A 265 -21.85 -14.42 4.96
N ASP A 266 -21.24 -14.95 3.91
CA ASP A 266 -20.82 -16.35 3.85
C ASP A 266 -19.63 -16.64 4.75
N LEU A 267 -18.67 -15.71 4.85
CA LEU A 267 -17.58 -15.81 5.82
C LEU A 267 -18.08 -15.77 7.27
N ILE A 268 -19.05 -14.91 7.58
CA ILE A 268 -19.66 -14.86 8.91
C ILE A 268 -20.37 -16.18 9.22
N LYS A 269 -21.13 -16.75 8.27
CA LYS A 269 -21.76 -18.06 8.44
C LYS A 269 -20.73 -19.16 8.71
N ALA A 270 -19.67 -19.23 7.92
CA ALA A 270 -18.60 -20.21 8.11
C ALA A 270 -17.90 -20.04 9.48
N GLN A 271 -17.70 -18.80 9.93
CA GLN A 271 -17.16 -18.52 11.27
C GLN A 271 -18.11 -18.95 12.39
N VAL A 272 -19.42 -18.75 12.22
CA VAL A 272 -20.43 -19.20 13.18
C VAL A 272 -20.49 -20.73 13.24
N GLU A 273 -20.47 -21.41 12.09
CA GLU A 273 -20.48 -22.88 12.02
C GLU A 273 -19.23 -23.49 12.66
N THR A 274 -18.05 -22.92 12.40
CA THR A 274 -16.80 -23.38 13.04
C THR A 274 -16.80 -23.14 14.56
N LEU A 275 -17.40 -22.06 15.04
CA LEU A 275 -17.58 -21.84 16.48
C LEU A 275 -18.57 -22.81 17.10
N ASP A 276 -19.71 -23.08 16.45
CA ASP A 276 -20.71 -24.06 16.91
C ASP A 276 -20.10 -25.46 17.00
N LEU A 277 -19.32 -25.89 16.00
CA LEU A 277 -18.59 -27.15 16.04
C LEU A 277 -17.61 -27.23 17.21
N LYS A 278 -16.87 -26.15 17.50
CA LYS A 278 -15.95 -26.09 18.64
C LYS A 278 -16.70 -26.20 19.98
N LEU A 279 -17.85 -25.54 20.10
CA LEU A 279 -18.69 -25.62 21.31
C LEU A 279 -19.24 -27.03 21.51
N ARG A 280 -19.81 -27.64 20.48
CA ARG A 280 -20.32 -29.03 20.53
C ARG A 280 -19.23 -30.03 20.86
N LEU A 281 -18.04 -29.85 20.30
CA LEU A 281 -16.89 -30.70 20.60
C LEU A 281 -16.50 -30.57 22.07
N LYS A 282 -16.46 -29.36 22.61
CA LYS A 282 -16.18 -29.10 24.02
C LYS A 282 -17.21 -29.77 24.94
N GLU A 283 -18.50 -29.59 24.65
CA GLU A 283 -19.59 -30.25 25.40
C GLU A 283 -19.49 -31.78 25.35
N THR A 284 -19.18 -32.33 24.18
CA THR A 284 -18.96 -33.78 24.01
C THR A 284 -17.75 -34.27 24.79
N CYS A 285 -16.64 -33.52 24.80
CA CYS A 285 -15.44 -33.85 25.57
C CYS A 285 -15.71 -33.81 27.08
N GLU A 286 -16.40 -32.79 27.57
CA GLU A 286 -16.80 -32.69 28.98
C GLU A 286 -17.75 -33.83 29.37
N GLY A 287 -18.71 -34.17 28.50
CA GLY A 287 -19.61 -35.31 28.67
C GLY A 287 -18.85 -36.64 28.72
N ARG A 288 -17.89 -36.85 27.81
CA ARG A 288 -17.02 -38.04 27.79
C ARG A 288 -16.14 -38.13 29.04
N GLN A 289 -15.64 -37.01 29.55
CA GLN A 289 -14.86 -37.01 30.78
C GLN A 289 -15.73 -37.42 31.97
N LYS A 290 -16.90 -36.82 32.14
CA LYS A 290 -17.84 -37.20 33.22
C LYS A 290 -18.24 -38.68 33.15
N LEU A 291 -18.43 -39.22 31.95
CA LEU A 291 -18.72 -40.65 31.77
C LEU A 291 -17.52 -41.53 32.12
N ARG A 292 -16.29 -41.13 31.74
CA ARG A 292 -15.07 -41.82 32.16
C ARG A 292 -14.93 -41.81 33.68
N ASP A 293 -15.08 -40.66 34.32
CA ASP A 293 -14.97 -40.54 35.78
C ASP A 293 -16.01 -41.43 36.50
N ARG A 294 -17.25 -41.46 36.00
CA ARG A 294 -18.30 -42.36 36.51
C ARG A 294 -17.98 -43.84 36.28
N TRP A 295 -17.47 -44.18 35.09
CA TRP A 295 -17.08 -45.55 34.76
C TRP A 295 -15.92 -46.01 35.65
N GLU A 296 -14.92 -45.16 35.86
CA GLU A 296 -13.79 -45.41 36.76
C GLU A 296 -14.26 -45.62 38.20
N MET A 297 -15.22 -44.82 38.67
CA MET A 297 -15.81 -44.99 40.00
C MET A 297 -16.56 -46.33 40.14
N LEU A 298 -17.34 -46.73 39.13
CA LEU A 298 -18.07 -48.00 39.14
C LEU A 298 -17.11 -49.20 39.04
N ASN A 299 -16.08 -49.09 38.20
CA ASN A 299 -15.09 -50.15 37.96
C ASN A 299 -13.83 -49.99 38.83
N PHE A 300 -13.94 -49.26 39.94
CA PHE A 300 -12.86 -49.01 40.87
C PHE A 300 -12.26 -50.31 41.41
N PHE A 301 -13.11 -51.28 41.75
CA PHE A 301 -12.67 -52.56 42.32
C PHE A 301 -11.96 -53.46 41.31
N GLU A 302 -12.34 -53.40 40.03
CA GLU A 302 -11.67 -54.15 38.96
C GLU A 302 -10.32 -53.54 38.58
N ASN A 303 -10.20 -52.21 38.64
CA ASN A 303 -8.99 -51.47 38.27
C ASN A 303 -8.09 -51.09 39.47
N ARG A 304 -8.37 -51.59 40.68
CA ARG A 304 -7.70 -51.19 41.93
C ARG A 304 -6.16 -51.23 41.85
N LEU A 305 -5.61 -52.28 41.25
CA LEU A 305 -4.15 -52.43 41.07
C LEU A 305 -3.55 -51.28 40.25
N LYS A 306 -4.22 -50.84 39.17
CA LYS A 306 -3.74 -49.73 38.33
C LYS A 306 -3.77 -48.38 39.06
N TRP A 307 -4.74 -48.19 39.95
CA TRP A 307 -4.84 -46.99 40.77
C TRP A 307 -3.76 -46.96 41.85
N GLU A 308 -3.45 -48.10 42.46
CA GLU A 308 -2.34 -48.23 43.41
C GLU A 308 -0.99 -47.95 42.72
N ASP A 309 -0.78 -48.47 41.50
CA ASP A 309 0.41 -48.19 40.68
C ASP A 309 0.52 -46.70 40.30
N MET A 310 -0.57 -46.08 39.80
CA MET A 310 -0.57 -44.65 39.47
C MET A 310 -0.36 -43.75 40.69
N ALA A 311 -0.93 -44.12 41.84
CA ALA A 311 -0.75 -43.38 43.09
C ALA A 311 0.70 -43.46 43.58
N ALA A 312 1.35 -44.62 43.46
CA ALA A 312 2.76 -44.80 43.78
C ALA A 312 3.66 -43.90 42.91
N VAL A 313 3.45 -43.92 41.58
CA VAL A 313 4.18 -43.06 40.64
C VAL A 313 3.97 -41.58 40.95
N LYS A 314 2.72 -41.16 41.21
CA LYS A 314 2.41 -39.76 41.54
C LYS A 314 3.03 -39.33 42.88
N ALA A 315 3.10 -40.23 43.87
CA ALA A 315 3.78 -39.97 45.13
C ALA A 315 5.30 -39.86 44.96
N GLU A 316 5.90 -40.63 44.06
CA GLU A 316 7.32 -40.50 43.70
C GLU A 316 7.61 -39.15 43.03
N PHE A 317 6.77 -38.72 42.09
CA PHE A 317 6.89 -37.39 41.47
C PHE A 317 6.74 -36.25 42.49
N LEU A 318 5.76 -36.33 43.39
CA LEU A 318 5.56 -35.32 44.43
C LEU A 318 6.74 -35.25 45.40
N LYS A 319 7.30 -36.39 45.81
CA LYS A 319 8.53 -36.43 46.63
C LYS A 319 9.73 -35.84 45.88
N ALA A 320 9.83 -36.05 44.57
CA ALA A 320 10.86 -35.45 43.74
C ALA A 320 10.70 -33.92 43.58
N GLU A 321 9.46 -33.41 43.54
CA GLU A 321 9.19 -31.96 43.53
C GLU A 321 9.40 -31.30 44.89
N GLU A 322 9.01 -31.96 45.99
CA GLU A 322 9.28 -31.49 47.35
C GLU A 322 10.78 -31.48 47.64
N GLY A 323 11.53 -32.46 47.14
CA GLY A 323 13.00 -32.44 47.19
C GLY A 323 13.66 -31.34 46.35
N LYS A 324 12.95 -30.77 45.36
CA LYS A 324 13.41 -29.63 44.54
C LYS A 324 13.00 -28.27 45.10
N ARG A 325 11.97 -28.20 45.94
CA ARG A 325 11.56 -26.96 46.62
C ARG A 325 12.53 -26.69 47.78
N LYS A 326 13.54 -25.86 47.53
CA LYS A 326 14.44 -25.35 48.59
C LYS A 326 13.61 -24.70 49.71
N SER A 327 13.97 -25.00 50.96
CA SER A 327 13.36 -24.36 52.13
C SER A 327 13.49 -22.83 52.02
N LYS A 328 12.53 -22.09 52.59
CA LYS A 328 12.62 -20.62 52.67
C LYS A 328 13.92 -20.17 53.36
N GLU A 329 14.40 -20.96 54.32
CA GLU A 329 15.68 -20.75 54.99
C GLU A 329 16.89 -21.01 54.07
N ASP A 330 16.78 -21.95 53.12
CA ASP A 330 17.85 -22.24 52.15
C ASP A 330 17.93 -21.16 51.07
N LEU A 331 16.77 -20.64 50.63
CA LEU A 331 16.68 -19.48 49.73
C LEU A 331 17.20 -18.20 50.40
N GLU A 332 16.92 -18.01 51.70
CA GLU A 332 17.47 -16.89 52.47
C GLU A 332 18.99 -17.03 52.67
N ARG A 333 19.53 -18.24 52.89
CA ARG A 333 20.99 -18.47 52.93
C ARG A 333 21.66 -18.24 51.58
N GLU A 334 21.03 -18.66 50.49
CA GLU A 334 21.52 -18.45 49.13
C GLU A 334 21.53 -16.95 48.79
N TYR A 335 20.45 -16.22 49.11
CA TYR A 335 20.38 -14.76 48.98
C TYR A 335 21.43 -14.02 49.83
N ILE A 336 21.62 -14.44 51.09
CA ILE A 336 22.68 -13.91 51.96
C ILE A 336 24.05 -14.19 51.32
N SER A 337 24.31 -15.41 50.82
CA SER A 337 25.59 -15.74 50.19
C SER A 337 25.90 -14.89 48.95
N GLU A 338 24.91 -14.65 48.07
CA GLU A 338 25.06 -13.83 46.87
C GLU A 338 25.26 -12.34 47.19
N VAL A 339 24.54 -11.81 48.18
CA VAL A 339 24.62 -10.41 48.59
C VAL A 339 25.95 -10.11 49.31
N PHE A 340 26.48 -11.06 50.09
CA PHE A 340 27.72 -10.86 50.85
C PHE A 340 29.00 -11.23 50.07
N HIS A 341 28.95 -12.13 49.07
CA HIS A 341 30.08 -12.33 48.15
C HIS A 341 30.23 -11.21 47.11
N ASN A 342 29.14 -10.57 46.68
CA ASN A 342 29.23 -9.39 45.79
C ASN A 342 29.69 -8.11 46.50
N LYS A 343 29.70 -8.08 47.84
CA LYS A 343 30.26 -6.97 48.63
C LYS A 343 31.75 -7.12 48.95
N SER A 344 32.30 -8.33 48.94
CA SER A 344 33.76 -8.54 49.10
C SER A 344 34.53 -8.27 47.82
N ALA A 345 33.94 -8.51 46.63
CA ALA A 345 34.59 -8.21 45.34
C ALA A 345 34.62 -6.71 44.96
N LYS A 346 33.91 -5.84 45.69
CA LYS A 346 33.97 -4.37 45.53
C LYS A 346 34.87 -3.66 46.55
N LYS A 347 35.59 -4.43 47.38
CA LYS A 347 36.64 -3.94 48.30
C LYS A 347 37.89 -4.83 48.18
N SER A 348 38.49 -4.89 47.00
CA SER A 348 39.93 -5.12 46.85
C SER A 348 40.44 -4.36 45.64
#